data_AF-A0A2V9LIT9-F1
#
_entry.id   AF-A0A2V9LIT9-F1
#
_cell.length_a   1.000
_cell.length_b   1.000
_cell.length_c   1.000
_cell.angle_alpha   90.00
_cell.angle_beta   90.00
_cell.angle_gamma   90.00
#
_symmetry.space_group_name_H-M   'P 1'
#
loop_
_entity.id
_entity.type
_entity.pdbx_description
1 polymer ?
#
loop_
_entity_poly.entity_id
_entity_poly.type
_entity_poly.pdbx_seq_one_letter_code
_entity_poly.pdbx_strand_id
1 'polypeptide(L)' 'MLAEEASGQYNLVGDVRGIGLMQGVELARDRKTKEPATEETNRLMDLTKDNGLIVGKEGTSGTFCASLLR' A
#
# COMPACT_ATOMS: atom_id res chain seq x y z
N MET A 1 7.23 1.74 -11.63
CA MET A 1 7.66 0.44 -12.21
C MET A 1 7.56 -0.68 -11.19
N LEU A 2 8.26 -0.65 -10.04
CA LEU A 2 8.18 -1.74 -9.03
C LEU A 2 6.80 -1.90 -8.35
N ALA A 3 6.06 -0.81 -8.11
CA ALA A 3 4.77 -0.87 -7.41
C ALA A 3 3.65 -1.50 -8.25
N GLU A 4 3.63 -1.26 -9.57
CA GLU A 4 2.61 -1.83 -10.47
C GLU A 4 2.78 -3.35 -10.65
N GLU A 5 4.02 -3.85 -10.63
CA GLU A 5 4.28 -5.30 -10.67
C GLU A 5 3.72 -6.03 -9.45
N ALA A 6 3.63 -5.36 -8.29
CA ALA A 6 3.09 -5.94 -7.06
C ALA A 6 1.59 -6.26 -7.16
N SER A 7 0.82 -5.50 -7.96
CA SER A 7 -0.63 -5.76 -8.17
C SER A 7 -0.87 -7.07 -8.93
N GLY A 8 0.10 -7.58 -9.68
CA GLY A 8 0.00 -8.89 -10.34
C GLY A 8 0.37 -10.07 -9.45
N GLN A 9 1.18 -9.86 -8.42
CA GLN A 9 1.82 -10.94 -7.66
C GLN A 9 1.18 -11.19 -6.28
N TYR A 10 0.54 -10.18 -5.68
CA TYR A 10 0.03 -10.28 -4.32
C TYR A 10 -1.46 -10.00 -4.25
N ASN A 11 -2.27 -10.99 -3.86
CA ASN A 11 -3.75 -10.86 -3.79
C ASN A 11 -4.21 -9.67 -2.93
N LEU A 12 -3.43 -9.32 -1.90
CA LEU A 12 -3.69 -8.22 -0.98
C LEU A 12 -3.52 -6.83 -1.62
N VAL A 13 -2.71 -6.71 -2.67
CA VAL A 13 -2.52 -5.46 -3.40
C VAL A 13 -3.67 -5.28 -4.37
N GLY A 14 -4.48 -4.25 -4.16
CA GLY A 14 -5.55 -3.85 -5.06
C GLY A 14 -5.03 -2.91 -6.13
N ASP A 15 -5.45 -1.65 -6.04
CA ASP A 15 -5.13 -0.61 -7.00
C ASP A 15 -3.82 0.10 -6.65
N VAL A 16 -3.03 0.44 -7.67
CA VAL A 16 -1.76 1.16 -7.52
C VAL A 16 -1.88 2.45 -8.31
N ARG A 17 -1.79 3.59 -7.62
CA ARG A 17 -1.96 4.92 -8.20
C ARG A 17 -0.85 5.83 -7.76
N GLY A 18 -0.30 6.63 -8.66
CA GLY A 18 0.75 7.57 -8.26
C GLY A 18 1.49 8.12 -9.46
N ILE A 19 2.14 9.28 -9.27
CA ILE A 19 2.93 9.92 -10.31
C ILE A 19 4.33 10.16 -9.76
N GLY A 20 5.34 9.71 -10.51
CA GLY A 20 6.74 9.83 -10.11
C GLY A 20 7.04 9.12 -8.79
N LEU A 21 7.53 9.86 -7.81
CA LEU A 21 8.00 9.34 -6.51
C LEU A 21 6.91 9.22 -5.44
N MET A 22 5.69 9.66 -5.74
CA MET A 22 4.54 9.52 -4.85
C MET A 22 3.68 8.37 -5.37
N GLN A 23 3.80 7.20 -4.73
CA GLN A 23 3.05 6.00 -5.10
C GLN A 23 2.08 5.65 -3.96
N GLY A 24 0.80 5.64 -4.28
CA GLY A 24 -0.30 5.15 -3.45
C GLY A 24 -0.65 3.72 -3.83
N VAL A 25 -0.75 2.86 -2.83
CA VAL A 25 -1.17 1.47 -2.99
C VAL A 25 -2.37 1.24 -2.08
N GLU A 26 -3.44 0.71 -2.66
CA GLU A 26 -4.64 0.30 -1.93
C GLU A 26 -4.53 -1.19 -1.58
N LEU A 27 -4.57 -1.54 -0.30
CA LEU A 27 -4.67 -2.94 0.11
C LEU A 27 -6.12 -3.35 0.34
N ALA A 28 -6.50 -4.44 -0.31
CA ALA A 28 -7.80 -5.06 -0.13
C ALA A 28 -7.64 -6.57 0.11
N ARG A 29 -8.35 -7.10 1.11
CA ARG A 29 -8.41 -8.55 1.36
C ARG A 29 -9.09 -9.28 0.20
N ASP A 30 -10.06 -8.63 -0.42
CA ASP A 30 -10.72 -9.09 -1.64
C ASP A 30 -10.86 -7.93 -2.63
N ARG A 31 -10.30 -8.12 -3.83
CA ARG A 31 -10.29 -7.12 -4.91
C ARG A 31 -11.67 -6.88 -5.53
N LYS A 32 -12.58 -7.86 -5.47
CA LYS A 32 -13.94 -7.74 -6.02
C LYS A 32 -14.84 -6.95 -5.08
N THR A 33 -14.78 -7.25 -3.79
CA THR A 33 -15.58 -6.56 -2.77
C THR A 33 -14.92 -5.27 -2.30
N LYS A 34 -13.63 -5.09 -2.59
CA LYS A 34 -12.77 -4.01 -2.07
C LYS A 34 -12.79 -3.94 -0.55
N GLU A 35 -12.83 -5.12 0.09
CA GLU A 35 -12.78 -5.19 1.54
C GLU A 35 -11.41 -4.67 2.03
N PRO A 36 -11.36 -3.60 2.83
CA PRO A 36 -10.12 -2.96 3.21
C PRO A 36 -9.26 -3.88 4.10
N ALA A 37 -7.98 -4.01 3.78
CA ALA A 37 -7.04 -4.84 4.54
C ALA A 37 -6.38 -4.05 5.69
N THR A 38 -7.18 -3.45 6.57
CA THR A 38 -6.70 -2.48 7.56
C THR A 38 -5.64 -3.04 8.51
N GLU A 39 -5.78 -4.30 8.93
CA GLU A 39 -4.85 -4.96 9.85
C GLU A 39 -3.49 -5.21 9.18
N GLU A 40 -3.52 -5.68 7.95
CA GLU A 40 -2.33 -5.91 7.13
C GLU A 40 -1.65 -4.61 6.75
N THR A 41 -2.42 -3.55 6.45
CA THR A 41 -1.89 -2.20 6.22
C THR A 41 -1.10 -1.72 7.44
N ASN A 42 -1.65 -1.83 8.65
CA ASN A 42 -0.97 -1.40 9.87
C ASN A 42 0.34 -2.18 10.09
N ARG A 43 0.30 -3.51 9.90
CA ARG A 43 1.50 -4.35 9.99
C ARG A 43 2.55 -3.95 8.95
N LEU A 44 2.14 -3.60 7.74
CA LEU A 44 3.03 -3.18 6.67
C LEU A 44 3.65 -1.81 6.99
N MET A 45 2.91 -0.89 7.60
CA MET A 45 3.45 0.37 8.10
C MET A 45 4.56 0.16 9.14
N ASP A 46 4.34 -0.70 10.13
CA ASP A 46 5.35 -1.03 11.15
C ASP A 46 6.62 -1.62 10.51
N LEU A 47 6.45 -2.58 9.59
CA LEU A 47 7.57 -3.17 8.85
C LEU A 47 8.33 -2.13 8.02
N THR A 48 7.62 -1.24 7.33
CA THR A 48 8.28 -0.20 6.53
C THR A 48 9.08 0.75 7.42
N LYS A 49 8.53 1.13 8.57
CA LYS A 49 9.21 1.98 9.56
C LYS A 49 10.48 1.31 10.07
N ASP A 50 10.42 0.02 10.42
CA ASP A 50 11.59 -0.76 10.87
C ASP A 50 12.67 -0.88 9.78
N ASN A 51 12.27 -0.85 8.51
CA ASN A 51 13.18 -0.86 7.36
C ASN A 51 13.61 0.56 6.92
N GLY A 52 13.30 1.60 7.69
CA GLY A 52 13.69 2.98 7.39
C GLY A 52 12.90 3.65 6.26
N LEU A 53 11.75 3.09 5.87
CA LEU A 53 10.82 3.67 4.91
C LEU A 53 9.61 4.25 5.65
N ILE A 54 9.39 5.56 5.51
CA ILE A 54 8.22 6.21 6.08
C ILE A 54 7.09 6.16 5.05
N VAL A 55 5.99 5.52 5.41
CA VAL A 55 4.76 5.48 4.61
C VAL A 55 3.62 6.13 5.39
N GLY A 56 2.74 6.84 4.69
CA GLY A 56 1.51 7.40 5.24
C GLY A 56 0.33 6.49 4.94
N LYS A 57 -0.68 6.47 5.82
CA LYS A 57 -1.98 5.84 5.55
C LYS A 57 -3.02 6.91 5.30
N GLU A 58 -3.77 6.80 4.22
CA GLU A 58 -4.85 7.73 3.90
C GLU A 58 -6.20 7.07 4.19
N GLY A 59 -6.94 7.59 5.17
CA GLY A 59 -8.28 7.12 5.55
C GLY A 59 -8.33 5.78 6.30
N THR A 60 -9.55 5.26 6.52
CA THR A 60 -9.83 3.96 7.19
C THR A 60 -9.68 2.77 6.23
N SER A 61 -9.54 3.05 4.93
CA SER A 61 -9.78 2.15 3.80
C SER A 61 -8.63 1.21 3.42
N GLY A 62 -7.55 1.10 4.20
CA GLY A 62 -6.40 0.25 3.84
C GLY A 62 -5.51 0.82 2.73
N THR A 63 -5.70 2.10 2.37
CA THR A 63 -4.84 2.82 1.42
C THR A 63 -3.59 3.36 2.12
N PHE A 64 -2.41 3.03 1.61
CA PHE A 64 -1.15 3.58 2.10
C PHE A 64 -0.36 4.21 0.95
N CYS A 65 0.15 5.41 1.19
CA CYS A 65 1.00 6.15 0.30
C CYS A 65 2.45 5.97 0.76
N ALA A 66 3.25 5.33 -0.09
CA ALA A 66 4.69 5.31 0.05
C ALA A 66 5.25 6.48 -0.76
N SER A 67 5.61 7.57 -0.08
CA SER A 67 6.56 8.52 -0.63
C SER A 67 7.95 8.03 -0.28
N LEU A 68 8.84 7.98 -1.26
CA LEU A 68 10.27 7.80 -1.03
C LEU A 68 10.81 9.11 -0.43
N LEU A 69 10.45 9.41 0.82
CA LEU A 69 11.10 10.42 1.64
C LEU A 69 12.37 9.77 2.17
N ARG A 70 13.46 9.95 1.44
CA ARG A 70 14.81 9.74 1.95
C ARG A 70 15.38 11.08 2.38
#